data_AF-A0A238FJ31-F1
#
_entry.id   AF-A0A238FJ31-F1
#
_cell.length_a   1.000
_cell.length_b   1.000
_cell.length_c   1.000
_cell.angle_alpha   90.00
_cell.angle_beta   90.00
_cell.angle_gamma   90.00
#
_symmetry.space_group_name_H-M   'P 1'
#
loop_
_entity.id
_entity.type
_entity.pdbx_description
1 polymer ?
#
loop_
_entity_poly.entity_id
_entity_poly.type
_entity_poly.pdbx_seq_one_letter_code
_entity_poly.pdbx_strand_id
1 'polypeptide(L)'
;MPAKIAVIYYSTYGHVRTLAEAEAKGAKEAGETLNEEIRGKMHAAPLSTEHAIVSAADLEKYDGFLLGFPTRYGRAPAQVSAFFDTTGGLWARGALFSKFAGVFTSSASQHGGQETTALTTIPFFTHHGISYVPIGFAAPQLTDLSEVVGGSAWGAAGVAAGDGSRAISEKETAVAEFQGKSFANLVNTFVAGKSALTQKSAEAATEEPIAAKAVPASAAVATTTTVADSTPYQVEPEAQQKPLPATTATPTEPAAAAAPAQASVSAASKPKKSSGAFFCCGGKSSNYDS
;
A
#
# COMPACT_ATOMS: atom_id res chain seq x y z
N MET A 1 19.43 16.57 1.81
CA MET A 1 19.08 16.59 0.36
C MET A 1 17.57 16.42 0.24
N PRO A 2 16.91 16.96 -0.80
CA PRO A 2 15.49 16.72 -1.02
C PRO A 2 15.24 15.24 -1.30
N ALA A 3 14.09 14.71 -0.86
CA ALA A 3 13.76 13.31 -1.11
C ALA A 3 13.52 13.06 -2.60
N LYS A 4 13.92 11.87 -3.07
CA LYS A 4 13.64 11.41 -4.42
C LYS A 4 12.37 10.58 -4.42
N ILE A 5 11.31 11.12 -5.02
CA ILE A 5 10.01 10.46 -5.08
C ILE A 5 9.68 10.11 -6.53
N ALA A 6 9.20 8.88 -6.76
CA ALA A 6 8.71 8.44 -8.06
C ALA A 6 7.20 8.19 -8.03
N VAL A 7 6.50 8.58 -9.09
CA VAL A 7 5.15 8.09 -9.38
C VAL A 7 5.27 7.07 -10.50
N ILE A 8 5.03 5.80 -10.17
CA ILE A 8 5.22 4.65 -11.08
C ILE A 8 3.84 4.07 -11.32
N TYR A 9 3.47 3.87 -12.58
CA TYR A 9 2.14 3.35 -12.87
C TYR A 9 2.09 2.39 -14.07
N TYR A 10 1.06 1.55 -14.06
CA TYR A 10 0.59 0.81 -15.22
C TYR A 10 -0.84 1.27 -15.55
N SER A 11 -1.10 1.61 -16.81
CA SER A 11 -2.42 2.07 -17.26
C SER A 11 -2.76 1.46 -18.62
N THR A 12 -3.97 0.91 -18.75
CA THR A 12 -4.47 0.36 -20.02
C THR A 12 -5.31 1.39 -20.78
N TYR A 13 -6.18 2.13 -20.07
CA TYR A 13 -7.20 3.01 -20.66
C TYR A 13 -7.05 4.48 -20.25
N GLY A 14 -5.92 4.87 -19.67
CA GLY A 14 -5.65 6.26 -19.28
C GLY A 14 -6.10 6.65 -17.86
N HIS A 15 -7.10 6.01 -17.27
CA HIS A 15 -7.61 6.35 -15.92
C HIS A 15 -6.52 6.48 -14.84
N VAL A 16 -5.66 5.47 -14.73
CA VAL A 16 -4.57 5.48 -13.74
C VAL A 16 -3.49 6.50 -14.10
N ARG A 17 -3.31 6.80 -15.39
CA ARG A 17 -2.39 7.86 -15.83
C ARG A 17 -2.88 9.23 -15.35
N THR A 18 -4.17 9.52 -15.50
CA THR A 18 -4.77 10.76 -15.00
C THR A 18 -4.58 10.92 -13.49
N LEU A 19 -4.79 9.84 -12.72
CA LEU A 19 -4.49 9.84 -11.29
C LEU A 19 -3.00 10.04 -11.02
N ALA A 20 -2.10 9.38 -11.77
CA ALA A 20 -0.66 9.52 -11.61
C ALA A 20 -0.16 10.95 -11.88
N GLU A 21 -0.75 11.64 -12.85
CA GLU A 21 -0.44 13.04 -13.15
C GLU A 21 -0.87 13.96 -11.99
N ALA A 22 -2.03 13.69 -11.37
CA ALA A 22 -2.50 14.36 -10.16
C ALA A 22 -1.60 14.08 -8.94
N GLU A 23 -1.24 12.82 -8.69
CA GLU A 23 -0.26 12.44 -7.65
C GLU A 23 1.07 13.17 -7.83
N ALA A 24 1.59 13.21 -9.06
CA ALA A 24 2.84 13.88 -9.38
C ALA A 24 2.76 15.40 -9.18
N LYS A 25 1.62 16.03 -9.50
CA LYS A 25 1.36 17.44 -9.22
C LYS A 25 1.41 17.71 -7.71
N GLY A 26 0.65 16.94 -6.92
CA GLY A 26 0.65 17.08 -5.46
C GLY A 26 2.02 16.88 -4.82
N ALA A 27 2.77 15.86 -5.27
CA ALA A 27 4.12 15.59 -4.76
C ALA A 27 5.12 16.71 -5.07
N LYS A 28 4.96 17.42 -6.19
CA LYS A 28 5.81 18.58 -6.53
C LYS A 28 5.54 19.78 -5.64
N GLU A 29 4.29 20.09 -5.34
CA GLU A 29 3.92 21.20 -4.45
C GLU A 29 4.54 21.06 -3.05
N ALA A 30 4.66 19.83 -2.54
CA ALA A 30 5.33 19.56 -1.26
C ALA A 30 6.84 19.90 -1.28
N GLY A 31 7.47 19.82 -2.45
CA GLY A 31 8.87 20.22 -2.65
C GLY A 31 9.05 21.75 -2.69
N GLU A 32 8.03 22.49 -3.15
CA GLU A 32 8.05 23.96 -3.19
C GLU A 32 7.95 24.60 -1.80
N THR A 33 7.40 23.88 -0.82
CA THR A 33 7.32 24.32 0.58
C THR A 33 8.60 24.16 1.39
N LEU A 34 9.66 23.56 0.83
CA LEU A 34 10.97 23.47 1.47
C LEU A 34 11.79 24.75 1.18
N ASN A 35 12.31 25.38 2.25
CA ASN A 35 13.04 26.66 2.30
C ASN A 35 13.86 27.04 1.04
N GLU A 36 13.87 28.32 0.66
CA GLU A 36 14.44 28.84 -0.60
C GLU A 36 15.92 28.46 -0.84
N GLU A 37 16.68 28.18 0.21
CA GLU A 37 18.09 27.74 0.14
C GLU A 37 18.28 26.35 -0.50
N ILE A 38 17.30 25.45 -0.42
CA ILE A 38 17.36 24.10 -1.01
C ILE A 38 16.87 24.11 -2.47
N ARG A 39 16.15 25.17 -2.87
CA ARG A 39 15.57 25.37 -4.21
C ARG A 39 16.62 25.37 -5.33
N GLY A 40 17.86 25.79 -5.03
CA GLY A 40 18.94 25.94 -6.02
C GLY A 40 19.55 24.64 -6.56
N LYS A 41 19.20 23.46 -6.01
CA LYS A 41 19.82 22.16 -6.39
C LYS A 41 18.83 21.11 -6.92
N MET A 42 17.54 21.44 -7.02
CA MET A 42 16.53 20.52 -7.55
C MET A 42 16.40 20.71 -9.06
N HIS A 43 17.16 19.92 -9.82
CA HIS A 43 16.89 19.75 -11.25
C HIS A 43 15.57 18.98 -11.42
N ALA A 44 14.45 19.70 -11.42
CA ALA A 44 13.16 19.17 -11.82
C ALA A 44 13.23 18.87 -13.33
N ALA A 45 13.42 17.60 -13.68
CA ALA A 45 13.38 17.17 -15.07
C ALA A 45 11.99 17.47 -15.66
N PRO A 46 11.92 17.97 -16.91
CA PRO A 46 10.65 18.29 -17.56
C PRO A 46 9.80 17.03 -17.77
N LEU A 47 8.48 17.19 -17.65
CA LEU A 47 7.47 16.17 -17.97
C LEU A 47 7.48 15.91 -19.48
N SER A 48 8.22 14.90 -19.92
CA SER A 48 8.08 14.30 -21.25
C SER A 48 6.68 13.67 -21.38
N THR A 49 6.05 13.82 -22.55
CA THR A 49 4.79 13.15 -22.91
C THR A 49 4.94 11.64 -23.05
N GLU A 50 6.18 11.16 -23.16
CA GLU A 50 6.56 9.75 -22.98
C GLU A 50 7.17 9.54 -21.59
N HIS A 51 6.48 8.77 -20.74
CA HIS A 51 7.01 8.38 -19.44
C HIS A 51 8.09 7.31 -19.63
N ALA A 52 9.21 7.47 -18.93
CA ALA A 52 10.29 6.50 -18.97
C ALA A 52 9.82 5.13 -18.44
N ILE A 53 10.24 4.06 -19.11
CA ILE A 53 10.03 2.68 -18.62
C ILE A 53 10.93 2.48 -17.40
N VAL A 54 10.31 2.06 -16.30
CA VAL A 54 10.99 1.80 -15.02
C VAL A 54 11.38 0.32 -14.96
N SER A 55 12.66 0.07 -14.68
CA SER A 55 13.16 -1.25 -14.34
C SER A 55 13.15 -1.47 -12.82
N ALA A 56 13.20 -2.72 -12.37
CA ALA A 56 13.29 -3.02 -10.93
C ALA A 56 14.50 -2.30 -10.27
N ALA A 57 15.65 -2.26 -10.94
CA ALA A 57 16.86 -1.62 -10.43
C ALA A 57 16.68 -0.11 -10.16
N ASP A 58 15.74 0.55 -10.86
CA ASP A 58 15.48 1.97 -10.66
C ASP A 58 14.84 2.26 -9.30
N LEU A 59 14.15 1.29 -8.69
CA LEU A 59 13.52 1.45 -7.37
C LEU A 59 14.54 1.80 -6.27
N GLU A 60 15.80 1.37 -6.41
CA GLU A 60 16.86 1.70 -5.45
C GLU A 60 17.15 3.21 -5.39
N LYS A 61 16.90 3.93 -6.49
CA LYS A 61 17.25 5.36 -6.66
C LYS A 61 16.34 6.32 -5.88
N TYR A 62 15.17 5.85 -5.45
CA TYR A 62 14.12 6.67 -4.82
C TYR A 62 14.01 6.40 -3.32
N ASP A 63 13.70 7.43 -2.55
CA ASP A 63 13.41 7.34 -1.11
C ASP A 63 11.96 6.89 -0.87
N GLY A 64 11.06 7.19 -1.81
CA GLY A 64 9.71 6.66 -1.81
C GLY A 64 9.05 6.66 -3.19
N PHE A 65 7.98 5.87 -3.32
CA PHE A 65 7.26 5.76 -4.59
C PHE A 65 5.75 5.56 -4.42
N LEU A 66 4.97 6.19 -5.29
CA LEU A 66 3.53 5.98 -5.40
C LEU A 66 3.28 5.01 -6.55
N LEU A 67 2.66 3.86 -6.26
CA LEU A 67 2.37 2.82 -7.24
C LEU A 67 0.91 2.89 -7.71
N GLY A 68 0.72 3.13 -9.00
CA GLY A 68 -0.57 3.22 -9.65
C GLY A 68 -0.87 2.04 -10.54
N PHE A 69 -1.99 1.35 -10.36
CA PHE A 69 -2.41 0.33 -11.33
C PHE A 69 -3.91 0.00 -11.25
N PRO A 70 -4.55 -0.37 -12.37
CA PRO A 70 -5.94 -0.76 -12.36
C PRO A 70 -6.11 -2.08 -11.63
N THR A 71 -7.22 -2.23 -10.91
CA THR A 71 -7.55 -3.48 -10.25
C THR A 71 -7.80 -4.61 -11.25
N ARG A 72 -7.41 -5.83 -10.86
CA ARG A 72 -7.88 -7.08 -11.47
C ARG A 72 -8.42 -7.96 -10.35
N TYR A 73 -9.74 -7.93 -10.15
CA TYR A 73 -10.42 -8.72 -9.11
C TYR A 73 -9.90 -8.44 -7.69
N GLY A 74 -9.60 -7.17 -7.37
CA GLY A 74 -9.12 -6.79 -6.04
C GLY A 74 -7.63 -7.04 -5.79
N ARG A 75 -6.84 -7.24 -6.85
CA ARG A 75 -5.38 -7.40 -6.79
C ARG A 75 -4.68 -6.71 -7.96
N ALA A 76 -3.35 -6.68 -7.89
CA ALA A 76 -2.50 -6.19 -8.96
C ALA A 76 -2.71 -6.96 -10.29
N PRO A 77 -2.64 -6.28 -11.45
CA PRO A 77 -2.70 -6.92 -12.75
C PRO A 77 -1.42 -7.70 -13.04
N ALA A 78 -1.48 -8.64 -14.01
CA ALA A 78 -0.36 -9.52 -14.34
C ALA A 78 0.93 -8.76 -14.69
N GLN A 79 0.84 -7.60 -15.35
CA GLN A 79 1.98 -6.75 -15.69
C GLN A 79 2.71 -6.23 -14.45
N VAL A 80 1.96 -5.84 -13.42
CA VAL A 80 2.51 -5.33 -12.16
C VAL A 80 3.04 -6.50 -11.32
N SER A 81 2.33 -7.62 -11.28
CA SER A 81 2.85 -8.84 -10.64
C SER A 81 4.17 -9.29 -11.27
N ALA A 82 4.26 -9.32 -12.60
CA ALA A 82 5.49 -9.65 -13.31
C ALA A 82 6.61 -8.66 -12.98
N PHE A 83 6.32 -7.35 -12.89
CA PHE A 83 7.30 -6.37 -12.43
C PHE A 83 7.78 -6.66 -11.00
N PHE A 84 6.87 -6.95 -10.06
CA PHE A 84 7.24 -7.34 -8.71
C PHE A 84 8.10 -8.61 -8.67
N ASP A 85 7.82 -9.60 -9.51
CA ASP A 85 8.59 -10.85 -9.59
C ASP A 85 10.04 -10.60 -10.04
N THR A 86 10.31 -9.53 -10.80
CA THR A 86 11.68 -9.14 -11.17
C THR A 86 12.50 -8.52 -10.03
N THR A 87 11.89 -8.23 -8.87
CA THR A 87 12.56 -7.56 -7.74
C THR A 87 13.30 -8.52 -6.81
N GLY A 88 13.37 -9.82 -7.11
CA GLY A 88 13.98 -10.83 -6.23
C GLY A 88 15.45 -10.54 -5.87
N GLY A 89 16.23 -9.96 -6.79
CA GLY A 89 17.60 -9.54 -6.50
C GLY A 89 17.69 -8.37 -5.52
N LEU A 90 16.74 -7.43 -5.58
CA LEU A 90 16.64 -6.29 -4.64
C LEU A 90 16.26 -6.79 -3.24
N TRP A 91 15.28 -7.69 -3.21
CA TRP A 91 14.80 -8.33 -1.99
C TRP A 91 15.94 -9.03 -1.25
N ALA A 92 16.71 -9.86 -1.96
CA ALA A 92 17.80 -10.63 -1.36
C ALA A 92 18.88 -9.76 -0.70
N ARG A 93 19.08 -8.52 -1.17
CA ARG A 93 20.05 -7.58 -0.60
C ARG A 93 19.45 -6.57 0.37
N GLY A 94 18.13 -6.60 0.61
CA GLY A 94 17.43 -5.60 1.41
C GLY A 94 17.48 -4.18 0.80
N ALA A 95 17.61 -4.06 -0.52
CA ALA A 95 17.86 -2.77 -1.17
C ALA A 95 16.69 -1.78 -1.07
N LEU A 96 15.48 -2.28 -0.81
CA LEU A 96 14.27 -1.48 -0.63
C LEU A 96 13.88 -1.26 0.84
N PHE A 97 14.69 -1.74 1.77
CA PHE A 97 14.43 -1.58 3.21
C PHE A 97 14.41 -0.10 3.61
N SER A 98 13.44 0.28 4.45
CA SER A 98 13.23 1.65 4.92
C SER A 98 12.93 2.68 3.81
N LYS A 99 12.47 2.24 2.63
CA LYS A 99 11.83 3.11 1.64
C LYS A 99 10.34 3.27 1.95
N PHE A 100 9.69 4.26 1.36
CA PHE A 100 8.26 4.50 1.53
C PHE A 100 7.47 4.14 0.26
N ALA A 101 6.25 3.63 0.42
CA ALA A 101 5.36 3.44 -0.71
C ALA A 101 3.91 3.79 -0.40
N GLY A 102 3.22 4.37 -1.38
CA GLY A 102 1.76 4.48 -1.38
C GLY A 102 1.17 3.80 -2.61
N VAL A 103 -0.13 3.55 -2.59
CA VAL A 103 -0.85 2.91 -3.70
C VAL A 103 -2.00 3.79 -4.13
N PHE A 104 -2.25 3.84 -5.43
CA PHE A 104 -3.49 4.38 -6.00
C PHE A 104 -4.01 3.43 -7.08
N THR A 105 -5.32 3.39 -7.29
CA THR A 105 -5.93 2.38 -8.18
C THR A 105 -7.06 2.92 -9.04
N SER A 106 -7.57 2.09 -9.93
CA SER A 106 -8.82 2.35 -10.66
C SER A 106 -9.61 1.06 -10.76
N SER A 107 -10.92 1.16 -10.58
CA SER A 107 -11.84 0.02 -10.64
C SER A 107 -13.06 0.33 -11.49
N ALA A 108 -13.69 -0.70 -12.05
CA ALA A 108 -14.87 -0.53 -12.90
C ALA A 108 -16.13 -0.19 -12.07
N SER A 109 -16.25 -0.71 -10.86
CA SER A 109 -17.42 -0.52 -9.98
C SER A 109 -17.02 0.09 -8.64
N GLN A 110 -17.99 0.65 -7.91
CA GLN A 110 -17.76 1.42 -6.69
C GLN A 110 -17.03 0.66 -5.57
N HIS A 111 -17.15 -0.67 -5.50
CA HIS A 111 -16.52 -1.48 -4.45
C HIS A 111 -15.71 -2.66 -5.00
N GLY A 112 -15.58 -2.74 -6.33
CA GLY A 112 -14.92 -3.85 -7.03
C GLY A 112 -13.39 -3.75 -7.00
N GLY A 113 -12.80 -3.60 -5.82
CA GLY A 113 -11.34 -3.54 -5.65
C GLY A 113 -10.77 -2.16 -5.34
N GLN A 114 -11.59 -1.17 -4.97
CA GLN A 114 -11.14 0.16 -4.50
C GLN A 114 -10.16 0.04 -3.31
N GLU A 115 -10.49 -0.83 -2.34
CA GLU A 115 -9.69 -1.03 -1.13
C GLU A 115 -8.76 -2.24 -1.25
N THR A 116 -9.31 -3.37 -1.72
CA THR A 116 -8.61 -4.66 -1.69
C THR A 116 -7.37 -4.69 -2.57
N THR A 117 -7.32 -3.89 -3.63
CA THR A 117 -6.13 -3.79 -4.49
C THR A 117 -4.92 -3.24 -3.74
N ALA A 118 -5.12 -2.25 -2.87
CA ALA A 118 -4.07 -1.74 -2.02
C ALA A 118 -3.72 -2.76 -0.93
N LEU A 119 -4.73 -3.31 -0.25
CA LEU A 119 -4.54 -4.34 0.80
C LEU A 119 -3.72 -5.54 0.32
N THR A 120 -4.03 -6.07 -0.86
CA THR A 120 -3.32 -7.22 -1.43
C THR A 120 -1.94 -6.89 -1.99
N THR A 121 -1.58 -5.60 -2.04
CA THR A 121 -0.24 -5.12 -2.39
C THR A 121 0.66 -4.96 -1.16
N ILE A 122 0.08 -4.77 0.04
CA ILE A 122 0.84 -4.63 1.29
C ILE A 122 1.83 -5.78 1.52
N PRO A 123 1.51 -7.07 1.27
CA PRO A 123 2.49 -8.15 1.43
C PRO A 123 3.79 -7.92 0.64
N PHE A 124 3.71 -7.36 -0.57
CA PHE A 124 4.90 -7.01 -1.35
C PHE A 124 5.77 -5.97 -0.62
N PHE A 125 5.15 -4.93 -0.04
CA PHE A 125 5.87 -3.93 0.74
C PHE A 125 6.52 -4.54 1.98
N THR A 126 5.77 -5.34 2.73
CA THR A 126 6.27 -5.99 3.95
C THR A 126 7.47 -6.89 3.67
N HIS A 127 7.43 -7.70 2.62
CA HIS A 127 8.54 -8.59 2.26
C HIS A 127 9.83 -7.85 1.88
N HIS A 128 9.72 -6.65 1.33
CA HIS A 128 10.86 -5.78 0.97
C HIS A 128 11.30 -4.84 2.10
N GLY A 129 10.56 -4.80 3.22
CA GLY A 129 10.80 -3.84 4.30
C GLY A 129 10.48 -2.39 3.92
N ILE A 130 9.51 -2.19 3.02
CA ILE A 130 9.02 -0.89 2.59
C ILE A 130 7.90 -0.45 3.56
N SER A 131 7.98 0.80 4.01
CA SER A 131 6.96 1.44 4.84
C SER A 131 5.79 1.90 3.98
N TYR A 132 4.64 1.27 4.15
CA TYR A 132 3.41 1.70 3.48
C TYR A 132 2.84 2.97 4.12
N VAL A 133 2.47 3.93 3.29
CA VAL A 133 1.92 5.24 3.68
C VAL A 133 0.47 5.33 3.20
N PRO A 134 -0.52 5.22 4.10
CA PRO A 134 -1.92 5.42 3.75
C PRO A 134 -2.24 6.91 3.57
N ILE A 135 -3.30 7.22 2.81
CA ILE A 135 -3.80 8.60 2.67
C ILE A 135 -4.67 9.01 3.89
N GLY A 136 -5.35 8.05 4.53
CA GLY A 136 -6.32 8.34 5.60
C GLY A 136 -7.56 9.07 5.09
N PHE A 137 -8.23 9.83 5.95
CA PHE A 137 -9.49 10.56 5.63
C PHE A 137 -9.33 12.08 5.62
N ALA A 138 -8.09 12.59 5.53
CA ALA A 138 -7.83 14.02 5.57
C ALA A 138 -8.25 14.76 4.27
N ALA A 139 -8.41 14.04 3.15
CA ALA A 139 -9.02 14.59 1.94
C ALA A 139 -10.55 14.67 2.11
N PRO A 140 -11.19 15.86 2.11
CA PRO A 140 -12.62 16.00 2.40
C PRO A 140 -13.52 15.29 1.38
N GLN A 141 -13.03 15.13 0.14
CA GLN A 141 -13.74 14.46 -0.94
C GLN A 141 -14.05 12.99 -0.64
N LEU A 142 -13.27 12.31 0.23
CA LEU A 142 -13.51 10.90 0.59
C LEU A 142 -14.78 10.69 1.43
N THR A 143 -15.31 11.75 2.02
CA THR A 143 -16.58 11.72 2.78
C THR A 143 -17.74 12.38 2.04
N ASP A 144 -17.50 12.81 0.81
CA ASP A 144 -18.53 13.43 -0.02
C ASP A 144 -19.49 12.36 -0.58
N LEU A 145 -20.79 12.61 -0.43
CA LEU A 145 -21.87 11.73 -0.87
C LEU A 145 -22.70 12.33 -2.02
N SER A 146 -22.32 13.50 -2.54
CA SER A 146 -23.05 14.18 -3.62
C SER A 146 -22.82 13.56 -4.99
N GLU A 147 -21.74 12.80 -5.17
CA GLU A 147 -21.47 12.02 -6.37
C GLU A 147 -20.70 10.74 -6.02
N VAL A 148 -20.58 9.82 -6.98
CA VAL A 148 -19.69 8.68 -6.84
C VAL A 148 -18.25 9.18 -6.89
N VAL A 149 -17.51 8.99 -5.80
CA VAL A 149 -16.08 9.31 -5.67
C VAL A 149 -15.32 8.04 -5.31
N GLY A 150 -14.31 7.70 -6.12
CA GLY A 150 -13.37 6.63 -5.80
C GLY A 150 -12.35 7.02 -4.73
N GLY A 151 -11.64 6.02 -4.21
CA GLY A 151 -10.67 6.21 -3.13
C GLY A 151 -11.15 5.68 -1.79
N SER A 152 -10.20 5.52 -0.88
CA SER A 152 -10.42 5.03 0.47
C SER A 152 -9.26 5.46 1.37
N ALA A 153 -9.29 5.10 2.66
CA ALA A 153 -8.15 5.32 3.55
C ALA A 153 -6.85 4.66 3.07
N TRP A 154 -6.93 3.63 2.21
CA TRP A 154 -5.79 2.92 1.63
C TRP A 154 -5.13 3.66 0.45
N GLY A 155 -5.79 4.66 -0.11
CA GLY A 155 -5.26 5.40 -1.25
C GLY A 155 -6.35 5.99 -2.14
N ALA A 156 -5.94 6.94 -2.95
CA ALA A 156 -6.70 7.55 -4.01
C ALA A 156 -7.06 6.48 -5.04
N ALA A 157 -8.25 6.62 -5.59
CA ALA A 157 -8.66 5.76 -6.67
C ALA A 157 -9.79 6.36 -7.49
N GLY A 158 -9.98 5.80 -8.68
CA GLY A 158 -10.99 6.24 -9.63
C GLY A 158 -11.99 5.15 -10.00
N VAL A 159 -13.25 5.53 -10.26
CA VAL A 159 -14.29 4.63 -10.78
C VAL A 159 -14.44 4.81 -12.30
N ALA A 160 -14.12 3.80 -13.10
CA ALA A 160 -14.10 3.86 -14.56
C ALA A 160 -15.41 3.44 -15.26
N ALA A 161 -16.43 3.01 -14.50
CA ALA A 161 -17.61 2.30 -15.01
C ALA A 161 -17.29 0.93 -15.65
N GLY A 162 -18.34 0.12 -15.88
CA GLY A 162 -18.21 -1.25 -16.39
C GLY A 162 -17.63 -1.35 -17.81
N ASP A 163 -17.88 -0.32 -18.62
CA ASP A 163 -17.39 -0.18 -20.00
C ASP A 163 -16.11 0.67 -20.10
N GLY A 164 -15.62 1.23 -18.99
CA GLY A 164 -14.47 2.13 -18.98
C GLY A 164 -14.76 3.54 -19.49
N SER A 165 -16.02 3.93 -19.66
CA SER A 165 -16.40 5.23 -20.24
C SER A 165 -16.35 6.40 -19.25
N ARG A 166 -16.46 6.14 -17.94
CA ARG A 166 -16.47 7.20 -16.93
C ARG A 166 -15.04 7.72 -16.72
N ALA A 167 -14.82 8.97 -17.10
CA ALA A 167 -13.58 9.67 -16.80
C ALA A 167 -13.36 9.83 -15.29
N ILE A 168 -12.10 10.00 -14.87
CA ILE A 168 -11.77 10.33 -13.48
C ILE A 168 -12.33 11.72 -13.17
N SER A 169 -13.10 11.84 -12.08
CA SER A 169 -13.71 13.11 -11.69
C SER A 169 -12.71 14.06 -11.05
N GLU A 170 -13.06 15.35 -10.99
CA GLU A 170 -12.24 16.36 -10.33
C GLU A 170 -12.02 16.04 -8.86
N LYS A 171 -13.03 15.47 -8.18
CA LYS A 171 -12.91 15.04 -6.79
C LYS A 171 -11.91 13.90 -6.63
N GLU A 172 -11.94 12.92 -7.53
CA GLU A 172 -10.98 11.81 -7.54
C GLU A 172 -9.55 12.31 -7.82
N THR A 173 -9.36 13.26 -8.74
CA THR A 173 -8.06 13.89 -8.96
C THR A 173 -7.60 14.73 -7.75
N ALA A 174 -8.51 15.42 -7.06
CA ALA A 174 -8.17 16.19 -5.86
C ALA A 174 -7.71 15.28 -4.71
N VAL A 175 -8.30 14.09 -4.55
CA VAL A 175 -7.83 13.07 -3.60
C VAL A 175 -6.42 12.59 -3.97
N ALA A 176 -6.16 12.33 -5.25
CA ALA A 176 -4.83 11.94 -5.73
C ALA A 176 -3.77 13.04 -5.54
N GLU A 177 -4.10 14.31 -5.83
CA GLU A 177 -3.22 15.45 -5.54
C GLU A 177 -2.93 15.54 -4.03
N PHE A 178 -3.94 15.37 -3.19
CA PHE A 178 -3.76 15.37 -1.74
C PHE A 178 -2.84 14.23 -1.28
N GLN A 179 -3.02 13.01 -1.80
CA GLN A 179 -2.16 11.87 -1.49
C GLN A 179 -0.71 12.17 -1.86
N GLY A 180 -0.47 12.63 -3.10
CA GLY A 180 0.86 12.95 -3.58
C GLY A 180 1.58 13.95 -2.68
N LYS A 181 0.86 15.01 -2.28
CA LYS A 181 1.37 16.04 -1.38
C LYS A 181 1.67 15.52 0.01
N SER A 182 0.72 14.80 0.61
CA SER A 182 0.86 14.23 1.95
C SER A 182 2.01 13.22 2.02
N PHE A 183 2.09 12.33 1.03
CA PHE A 183 3.17 11.37 0.88
C PHE A 183 4.52 12.08 0.78
N ALA A 184 4.63 13.08 -0.10
CA ALA A 184 5.88 13.80 -0.29
C ALA A 184 6.33 14.57 0.96
N ASN A 185 5.40 15.19 1.69
CA ASN A 185 5.70 15.84 2.97
C ASN A 185 6.31 14.86 3.98
N LEU A 186 5.73 13.66 4.11
CA LEU A 186 6.23 12.63 5.02
C LEU A 186 7.65 12.19 4.63
N VAL A 187 7.86 11.83 3.36
CA VAL A 187 9.16 11.34 2.89
C VAL A 187 10.23 12.43 3.00
N ASN A 188 9.90 13.68 2.63
CA ASN A 188 10.80 14.82 2.79
C ASN A 188 11.21 15.01 4.26
N THR A 189 10.25 14.94 5.18
CA THR A 189 10.52 15.07 6.63
C THR A 189 11.44 13.95 7.11
N PHE A 190 11.18 12.71 6.69
CA PHE A 190 12.02 11.57 7.05
C PHE A 190 13.46 11.71 6.51
N VAL A 191 13.63 12.08 5.23
CA VAL A 191 14.95 12.25 4.62
C VAL A 191 15.72 13.40 5.26
N ALA A 192 15.04 14.51 5.58
CA ALA A 192 15.63 15.62 6.31
C ALA A 192 16.10 15.20 7.71
N GLY A 193 15.25 14.51 8.47
CA GLY A 193 15.58 13.99 9.80
C GLY A 193 16.75 13.00 9.77
N LYS A 194 16.74 12.05 8.82
CA LYS A 194 17.84 11.09 8.61
C LYS A 194 19.16 11.80 8.31
N SER A 195 19.12 12.83 7.46
CA SER A 195 20.30 13.63 7.12
C SER A 195 20.87 14.37 8.34
N ALA A 196 20.00 15.01 9.13
CA ALA A 196 20.40 15.73 10.34
C ALA A 196 21.00 14.81 11.41
N LEU A 197 20.41 13.61 11.62
CA LEU A 197 20.96 12.62 12.54
C LEU A 197 22.34 12.12 12.09
N THR A 198 22.52 11.90 10.79
CA THR A 198 23.82 11.46 10.23
C THR A 198 24.90 12.52 10.44
N GLN A 199 24.58 13.80 10.23
CA GLN A 199 25.51 14.91 10.47
C GLN A 199 25.88 15.02 11.95
N LYS A 200 24.90 14.96 12.85
CA LYS A 200 25.14 15.01 14.30
C LYS A 200 26.03 13.86 14.79
N SER A 201 25.86 12.65 14.26
CA SER A 201 26.73 11.51 14.58
C SER A 201 28.16 11.69 14.04
N ALA A 202 28.33 12.34 12.88
CA ALA A 202 29.64 12.63 12.33
C ALA A 202 30.38 13.73 13.13
N GLU A 203 29.67 14.77 13.56
CA GLU A 203 30.23 15.84 14.41
C GLU A 203 30.63 15.32 15.80
N ALA A 204 29.79 14.47 16.41
CA ALA A 204 30.10 13.83 17.69
C ALA A 204 31.28 12.84 17.60
N ALA A 205 31.60 12.31 16.42
CA ALA A 205 32.76 11.45 16.20
C ALA A 205 34.07 12.26 15.98
N THR A 206 33.98 13.58 15.76
CA THR A 206 35.14 14.48 15.60
C THR A 206 35.55 15.21 16.88
N GLU A 207 34.72 15.21 17.93
CA GLU A 207 35.16 15.60 19.28
C GLU A 207 35.91 14.42 19.92
N GLU A 208 37.21 14.57 20.20
CA GLU A 208 38.01 13.58 20.94
C GLU A 208 37.35 13.26 22.30
N PRO A 209 37.46 12.00 22.78
CA PRO A 209 36.96 11.67 24.11
C PRO A 209 37.82 12.43 25.13
N ILE A 210 37.22 13.40 25.83
CA ILE A 210 37.80 14.01 27.02
C ILE A 210 38.23 12.87 27.95
N ALA A 211 39.55 12.71 28.10
CA ALA A 211 40.19 11.61 28.78
C ALA A 211 39.49 11.32 30.12
N ALA A 212 38.92 10.12 30.23
CA ALA A 212 38.40 9.61 31.49
C ALA A 212 39.55 9.61 32.51
N LYS A 213 39.51 10.59 33.42
CA LYS A 213 40.41 10.63 34.57
C LYS A 213 40.14 9.38 35.39
N ALA A 214 41.10 8.45 35.39
CA ALA A 214 41.03 7.22 36.16
C ALA A 214 40.77 7.53 37.64
N VAL A 215 39.65 7.03 38.17
CA VAL A 215 39.41 6.96 39.61
C VAL A 215 40.00 5.63 40.09
N PRO A 216 40.91 5.61 41.09
CA PRO A 216 41.54 4.38 41.52
C PRO A 216 40.54 3.49 42.27
N ALA A 217 40.68 2.19 42.03
CA ALA A 217 39.93 1.14 42.70
C ALA A 217 40.21 1.12 44.21
N SER A 218 39.17 1.22 45.03
CA SER A 218 39.20 0.78 46.42
C SER A 218 37.79 0.56 46.98
N ALA A 219 37.67 -0.57 47.69
CA ALA A 219 36.64 -0.99 48.62
C ALA A 219 35.33 -1.53 48.04
N ALA A 220 35.33 -2.85 47.87
CA ALA A 220 34.13 -3.67 47.91
C ALA A 220 33.43 -3.52 49.27
N VAL A 221 32.15 -3.17 49.25
CA VAL A 221 31.21 -3.44 50.34
C VAL A 221 30.04 -4.18 49.73
N ALA A 222 29.87 -5.43 50.16
CA ALA A 222 28.70 -6.24 49.83
C ALA A 222 27.48 -5.63 50.51
N THR A 223 26.53 -5.16 49.70
CA THR A 223 25.19 -4.83 50.18
C THR A 223 24.20 -5.68 49.39
N THR A 224 23.72 -6.73 50.05
CA THR A 224 22.51 -7.47 49.69
C THR A 224 21.36 -6.48 49.53
N THR A 225 20.89 -6.29 48.30
CA THR A 225 19.60 -5.62 48.05
C THR A 225 18.57 -6.70 47.78
N THR A 226 17.66 -6.82 48.74
CA THR A 226 16.42 -7.58 48.68
C THR A 226 15.62 -7.21 47.44
N VAL A 227 15.16 -8.23 46.71
CA VAL A 227 14.21 -8.11 45.61
C VAL A 227 12.93 -7.48 46.16
N ALA A 228 12.63 -6.27 45.73
CA ALA A 228 11.34 -5.64 45.96
C ALA A 228 10.33 -6.20 44.97
N ASP A 229 9.37 -6.90 45.55
CA ASP A 229 8.05 -7.29 45.09
C ASP A 229 7.49 -6.42 43.95
N SER A 230 7.29 -7.03 42.78
CA SER A 230 6.33 -6.55 41.77
C SER A 230 5.27 -7.63 41.58
N THR A 231 4.07 -7.28 42.04
CA THR A 231 2.88 -8.11 42.07
C THR A 231 2.52 -8.69 40.70
N PRO A 232 2.13 -9.97 40.61
CA PRO A 232 1.59 -10.54 39.38
C PRO A 232 0.24 -9.91 39.05
N TYR A 233 0.07 -9.53 37.79
CA TYR A 233 -1.20 -9.10 37.19
C TYR A 233 -2.28 -10.15 37.51
N GLN A 234 -3.25 -9.78 38.36
CA GLN A 234 -4.40 -10.62 38.67
C GLN A 234 -5.35 -10.60 37.46
N VAL A 235 -5.71 -11.78 36.97
CA VAL A 235 -6.79 -11.96 36.00
C VAL A 235 -8.10 -11.80 36.78
N GLU A 236 -8.88 -10.76 36.51
CA GLU A 236 -10.23 -10.67 37.07
C GLU A 236 -11.12 -11.79 36.50
N PRO A 237 -11.99 -12.41 37.32
CA PRO A 237 -12.88 -13.46 36.84
C PRO A 237 -13.96 -12.89 35.91
N GLU A 238 -14.22 -13.61 34.81
CA GLU A 238 -15.28 -13.31 33.85
C GLU A 238 -16.61 -13.03 34.54
N ALA A 239 -17.13 -11.82 34.37
CA ALA A 239 -18.50 -11.50 34.72
C ALA A 239 -19.44 -12.33 33.82
N GLN A 240 -20.21 -13.22 34.44
CA GLN A 240 -21.27 -14.00 33.79
C GLN A 240 -22.22 -13.08 33.03
N GLN A 241 -22.16 -13.11 31.70
CA GLN A 241 -23.15 -12.48 30.84
C GLN A 241 -24.51 -13.15 31.05
N LYS A 242 -25.44 -12.39 31.63
CA LYS A 242 -26.85 -12.76 31.74
C LYS A 242 -27.43 -12.99 30.33
N PRO A 243 -28.17 -14.09 30.07
CA PRO A 243 -28.76 -14.33 28.76
C PRO A 243 -29.77 -13.23 28.42
N LEU A 244 -29.67 -12.67 27.21
CA LEU A 244 -30.70 -11.80 26.63
C LEU A 244 -32.03 -12.58 26.51
N PRO A 245 -33.18 -11.96 26.81
CA PRO A 245 -34.47 -12.63 26.71
C PRO A 245 -34.80 -12.96 25.25
N ALA A 246 -35.17 -14.23 25.01
CA ALA A 246 -35.65 -14.70 23.71
C ALA A 246 -36.95 -13.97 23.35
N THR A 247 -36.90 -13.14 22.31
CA THR A 247 -38.11 -12.59 21.69
C THR A 247 -38.56 -13.58 20.63
N THR A 248 -39.64 -14.28 20.89
CA THR A 248 -40.38 -15.07 19.91
C THR A 248 -41.02 -14.12 18.90
N ALA A 249 -40.35 -13.90 17.77
CA ALA A 249 -40.97 -13.34 16.58
C ALA A 249 -41.37 -14.51 15.67
N THR A 250 -42.68 -14.78 15.61
CA THR A 250 -43.29 -15.66 14.62
C THR A 250 -42.97 -15.12 13.22
N PRO A 251 -42.45 -15.94 12.28
CA PRO A 251 -42.21 -15.45 10.93
C PRO A 251 -43.54 -15.34 10.19
N THR A 252 -43.94 -14.12 9.86
CA THR A 252 -45.01 -13.84 8.90
C THR A 252 -44.49 -14.17 7.49
N GLU A 253 -45.17 -15.11 6.85
CA GLU A 253 -44.96 -15.58 5.48
C GLU A 253 -45.04 -14.43 4.46
N PRO A 254 -44.05 -14.21 3.58
CA PRO A 254 -44.23 -13.35 2.43
C PRO A 254 -44.98 -14.10 1.33
N ALA A 255 -46.01 -13.44 0.80
CA ALA A 255 -46.88 -13.90 -0.27
C ALA A 255 -46.13 -14.41 -1.51
N ALA A 256 -46.67 -15.47 -2.09
CA ALA A 256 -46.20 -16.17 -3.28
C ALA A 256 -45.87 -15.23 -4.47
N ALA A 257 -44.61 -15.24 -4.89
CA ALA A 257 -44.21 -14.81 -6.22
C ALA A 257 -44.24 -16.03 -7.16
N ALA A 258 -44.97 -15.89 -8.27
CA ALA A 258 -45.15 -16.91 -9.29
C ALA A 258 -43.81 -17.37 -9.91
N ALA A 259 -43.59 -18.68 -9.93
CA ALA A 259 -42.50 -19.32 -10.67
C ALA A 259 -42.83 -19.40 -12.17
N PRO A 260 -41.88 -19.10 -13.09
CA PRO A 260 -42.00 -19.56 -14.47
C PRO A 260 -41.58 -21.04 -14.58
N ALA A 261 -42.23 -21.70 -15.53
CA ALA A 261 -42.30 -23.15 -15.71
C ALA A 261 -40.96 -23.88 -15.86
N GLN A 262 -40.92 -25.08 -15.29
CA GLN A 262 -39.89 -26.10 -15.49
C GLN A 262 -39.90 -26.60 -16.94
N ALA A 263 -38.73 -26.56 -17.60
CA ALA A 263 -38.47 -27.37 -18.79
C ALA A 263 -38.00 -28.77 -18.34
N SER A 264 -38.67 -29.79 -18.86
CA SER A 264 -38.49 -31.21 -18.57
C SER A 264 -37.08 -31.73 -18.85
N VAL A 265 -36.52 -32.45 -17.88
CA VAL A 265 -35.31 -33.27 -18.00
C VAL A 265 -35.72 -34.67 -18.44
N SER A 266 -35.18 -35.15 -19.57
CA SER A 266 -35.22 -36.56 -19.98
C SER A 266 -33.92 -37.24 -19.56
N ALA A 267 -34.03 -38.32 -18.79
CA ALA A 267 -32.92 -39.13 -18.32
C ALA A 267 -32.47 -40.16 -19.38
N ALA A 268 -31.14 -40.38 -19.46
CA ALA A 268 -30.46 -41.68 -19.32
C ALA A 268 -29.30 -41.90 -20.32
N SER A 269 -28.06 -41.92 -19.82
CA SER A 269 -27.16 -43.09 -19.91
C SER A 269 -25.96 -42.92 -18.96
N LYS A 270 -25.60 -43.99 -18.21
CA LYS A 270 -24.48 -44.06 -17.26
C LYS A 270 -23.18 -44.59 -17.94
N PRO A 271 -22.06 -44.82 -17.24
CA PRO A 271 -20.96 -43.87 -17.05
C PRO A 271 -19.64 -44.39 -17.66
N LYS A 272 -18.74 -43.51 -18.13
CA LYS A 272 -17.34 -43.90 -18.39
C LYS A 272 -16.44 -43.32 -17.31
N LYS A 273 -15.75 -44.22 -16.61
CA LYS A 273 -14.64 -43.93 -15.69
C LYS A 273 -13.59 -43.11 -16.45
N SER A 274 -13.30 -41.89 -16.01
CA SER A 274 -12.04 -41.22 -16.35
C SER A 274 -11.36 -40.78 -15.06
N SER A 275 -10.17 -41.33 -14.85
CA SER A 275 -9.17 -40.93 -13.88
C SER A 275 -9.10 -39.40 -13.75
N GLY A 276 -9.27 -38.90 -12.53
CA GLY A 276 -9.09 -37.47 -12.22
C GLY A 276 -7.66 -37.04 -12.51
N ALA A 277 -7.47 -36.35 -13.63
CA ALA A 277 -6.28 -35.56 -13.86
C ALA A 277 -6.43 -34.26 -13.07
N PHE A 278 -5.59 -34.09 -12.04
CA PHE A 278 -5.34 -32.77 -11.47
C PHE A 278 -4.70 -31.91 -12.57
N PHE A 279 -5.47 -31.03 -13.18
CA PHE A 279 -4.94 -30.00 -14.06
C PHE A 279 -4.37 -28.90 -13.18
N CYS A 280 -3.09 -29.01 -12.85
CA CYS A 280 -2.33 -27.89 -12.31
C CYS A 280 -2.25 -26.83 -13.42
N CYS A 281 -2.63 -25.59 -13.10
CA CYS A 281 -2.58 -24.46 -14.03
C CYS A 281 -1.18 -24.37 -14.67
N GLY A 282 -1.10 -24.67 -15.96
CA GLY A 282 0.01 -24.30 -16.84
C GLY A 282 1.06 -25.40 -17.08
N GLY A 283 1.10 -25.89 -18.32
CA GLY A 283 2.35 -26.32 -18.94
C GLY A 283 2.31 -27.64 -19.68
N LYS A 284 2.05 -27.59 -21.00
CA LYS A 284 2.70 -28.38 -22.08
C LYS A 284 2.45 -27.59 -23.38
N SER A 285 3.36 -27.43 -24.33
CA SER A 285 4.68 -28.02 -24.56
C SER A 285 5.39 -27.16 -25.61
N SER A 286 6.66 -26.85 -25.40
CA SER A 286 7.56 -26.51 -26.49
C SER A 286 7.61 -27.67 -27.48
N ASN A 287 7.50 -27.37 -28.77
CA ASN A 287 8.18 -28.13 -29.82
C ASN A 287 8.70 -27.11 -30.84
N TYR A 288 10.00 -26.85 -30.76
CA TYR A 288 10.83 -26.59 -31.92
C TYR A 288 10.96 -27.93 -32.67
N ASP A 289 10.55 -27.98 -33.94
CA ASP A 289 11.39 -28.41 -35.07
C ASP A 289 10.57 -28.62 -36.35
N SER A 290 11.18 -28.13 -37.45
CA SER A 290 10.84 -28.24 -38.89
C SER A 290 9.81 -27.27 -39.45
#